data_AF-A0A3D1ARM7-F1
#
_entry.id   AF-A0A3D1ARM7-F1
#
_cell.length_a   1.000
_cell.length_b   1.000
_cell.length_c   1.000
_cell.angle_alpha   90.00
_cell.angle_beta   90.00
_cell.angle_gamma   90.00
#
_symmetry.space_group_name_H-M   'P 1'
#
loop_
_entity.id
_entity.type
_entity.pdbx_description
1 polymer ?
#
loop_
_entity_poly.entity_id
_entity_poly.type
_entity_poly.pdbx_seq_one_letter_code
_entity_poly.pdbx_strand_id
1 'polypeptide(L)'
;MNLTRRILIVEDEENIGRSLRLILEREGYQVNLFGSLAEFEKFPELTRADAFLFDVRLPDGSGIDLLRSIQQKDLRAPVVMISGHATIADAVEATRAGAFDFLEKPLSRDRVLLALKNALNQTTLQDENVRLRDVAPNPRMIGSSPAFLRVLEQCTMAARSDARVLLVGESGTGKELLAAHIHQSSPFGEGPFVKVNCAAIPAELIESELFGHEKGSFTGATSARRGKFEMADRGTLFLDEVGDLHAGSQAKLLRVLQEQEFHRVGGEQLIRVNVRVVSATNRDLSSLVQQGKFREDLYYRLSVVPVRVPSLRERPQDIRAMADYFLRDFCSRNNFRLKQIEDDVYNALEGYHWPGNARELRNLVERMAILSPDDRITRDAVPLEVKMQKDTGARSSVQEARESAERDHLLRALEDANWNVSGAARALGMERTNLHKRIRALGLLRDR
;
A
#
# COMPACT_ATOMS: atom_id res chain seq x y z
N MET A 1 6.70 32.04 5.48
CA MET A 1 6.74 33.23 4.60
C MET A 1 5.75 32.96 3.49
N ASN A 2 4.69 33.76 3.33
CA ASN A 2 3.77 33.59 2.21
C ASN A 2 4.53 33.96 0.94
N LEU A 3 4.95 32.95 0.18
CA LEU A 3 5.49 33.16 -1.16
C LEU A 3 4.36 33.71 -2.02
N THR A 4 4.52 34.96 -2.46
CA THR A 4 3.62 35.59 -3.44
C THR A 4 3.71 34.81 -4.74
N ARG A 5 2.63 34.13 -5.11
CA ARG A 5 2.58 33.30 -6.34
C ARG A 5 2.68 34.18 -7.59
N ARG A 6 3.47 33.74 -8.56
CA ARG A 6 3.76 34.47 -9.80
C ARG A 6 3.00 33.93 -11.00
N ILE A 7 2.31 34.81 -11.70
CA ILE A 7 1.49 34.51 -12.86
C ILE A 7 2.06 35.25 -14.08
N LEU A 8 2.35 34.51 -15.15
CA LEU A 8 2.84 35.09 -16.39
C LEU A 8 1.70 35.10 -17.42
N ILE A 9 1.45 36.26 -18.03
CA ILE A 9 0.34 36.49 -18.97
C ILE A 9 0.90 36.92 -20.32
N VAL A 10 0.50 36.26 -21.41
CA VAL A 10 0.80 36.69 -22.78
C VAL A 10 -0.50 37.08 -23.47
N GLU A 11 -0.68 38.37 -23.70
CA GLU A 11 -1.92 38.98 -24.20
C GLU A 11 -1.57 40.31 -24.88
N ASP A 12 -1.91 40.45 -26.16
CA ASP A 12 -1.59 41.63 -26.96
C ASP A 12 -2.63 42.76 -26.82
N GLU A 13 -3.86 42.43 -26.43
CA GLU A 13 -4.87 43.45 -26.16
C GLU A 13 -4.63 44.16 -24.81
N GLU A 14 -4.07 45.37 -24.88
CA GLU A 14 -3.64 46.15 -23.72
C GLU A 14 -4.74 46.31 -22.64
N ASN A 15 -6.00 46.50 -23.05
CA ASN A 15 -7.13 46.64 -22.13
C ASN A 15 -7.41 45.33 -21.35
N ILE A 16 -7.28 44.19 -22.02
CA ILE A 16 -7.54 42.88 -21.42
C ILE A 16 -6.38 42.49 -20.51
N GLY A 17 -5.14 42.68 -20.96
CA GLY A 17 -3.95 42.45 -20.15
C GLY A 17 -3.95 43.31 -18.87
N ARG A 18 -4.34 44.58 -18.97
CA ARG A 18 -4.49 45.47 -17.79
C ARG A 18 -5.60 45.00 -16.84
N SER A 19 -6.74 44.55 -17.38
CA SER A 19 -7.85 44.04 -16.58
C SER A 19 -7.45 42.79 -15.80
N LEU A 20 -6.83 41.82 -16.47
CA LEU A 20 -6.30 40.60 -15.86
C LEU A 20 -5.28 40.90 -14.77
N ARG A 21 -4.33 41.79 -15.07
CA ARG A 21 -3.32 42.23 -14.10
C ARG A 21 -3.98 42.82 -12.84
N LEU A 22 -4.94 43.72 -13.00
CA LEU A 22 -5.64 44.35 -11.88
C LEU A 22 -6.43 43.34 -11.04
N ILE A 23 -7.10 42.37 -11.69
CA ILE A 23 -7.84 41.31 -11.01
C ILE A 23 -6.90 40.47 -10.15
N LEU A 24 -5.77 40.05 -10.71
CA LEU A 24 -4.85 39.12 -10.05
C LEU A 24 -3.98 39.81 -8.99
N GLU A 25 -3.49 41.02 -9.24
CA GLU A 25 -2.71 41.78 -8.24
C GLU A 25 -3.55 42.10 -6.99
N ARG A 26 -4.87 42.34 -7.15
CA ARG A 26 -5.80 42.55 -6.01
C ARG A 26 -5.97 41.31 -5.13
N GLU A 27 -5.81 40.12 -5.69
CA GLU A 27 -5.84 38.85 -4.94
C GLU A 27 -4.46 38.45 -4.39
N GLY A 28 -3.45 39.33 -4.55
CA GLY A 28 -2.12 39.14 -3.98
C GLY A 28 -1.16 38.31 -4.85
N TYR A 29 -1.43 38.17 -6.15
CA TYR A 29 -0.51 37.54 -7.10
C TYR A 29 0.54 38.53 -7.63
N GLN A 30 1.75 38.05 -7.91
CA GLN A 30 2.74 38.78 -8.70
C GLN A 30 2.45 38.52 -10.18
N VAL A 31 2.23 39.57 -10.98
CA VAL A 31 1.85 39.42 -12.40
C VAL A 31 2.91 40.03 -13.31
N ASN A 32 3.30 39.27 -14.34
CA ASN A 32 4.07 39.78 -15.47
C ASN A 32 3.23 39.65 -16.74
N LEU A 33 3.08 40.75 -17.47
CA LEU A 33 2.32 40.81 -18.72
C LEU A 33 3.30 41.00 -19.88
N PHE A 34 3.10 40.23 -20.96
CA PHE A 34 3.88 40.26 -22.19
C PHE A 34 2.92 40.47 -23.36
N GLY A 35 3.28 41.35 -24.31
CA GLY A 35 2.44 41.64 -25.47
C GLY A 35 2.70 40.74 -26.67
N SER A 36 3.74 39.88 -26.61
CA SER A 36 4.17 39.03 -27.70
C SER A 36 4.94 37.80 -27.21
N LEU A 37 5.05 36.78 -28.05
CA LEU A 37 5.86 35.59 -27.78
C LEU A 37 7.34 35.95 -27.61
N ALA A 38 7.86 36.84 -28.47
CA ALA A 38 9.26 37.27 -28.44
C ALA A 38 9.65 37.96 -27.12
N GLU A 39 8.72 38.69 -26.48
CA GLU A 39 8.93 39.27 -25.16
C GLU A 39 8.90 38.20 -24.05
N PHE A 40 7.95 37.27 -24.14
CA PHE A 40 7.80 36.18 -23.18
C PHE A 40 9.02 35.25 -23.15
N GLU A 41 9.55 34.87 -24.31
CA GLU A 41 10.69 33.95 -24.41
C GLU A 41 12.00 34.53 -23.88
N LYS A 42 12.15 35.86 -23.87
CA LYS A 42 13.32 36.55 -23.31
C LYS A 42 13.29 36.65 -21.79
N PHE A 43 12.18 36.27 -21.16
CA PHE A 43 12.04 36.38 -19.72
C PHE A 43 12.90 35.33 -19.00
N PRO A 44 13.86 35.73 -18.14
CA PRO A 44 14.83 34.79 -17.55
C PRO A 44 14.23 33.90 -16.45
N GLU A 45 13.07 34.26 -15.89
CA GLU A 45 12.48 33.59 -14.72
C GLU A 45 11.23 32.75 -15.07
N LEU A 46 11.15 32.22 -16.30
CA LEU A 46 10.04 31.36 -16.74
C LEU A 46 9.81 30.14 -15.84
N THR A 47 10.88 29.57 -15.27
CA THR A 47 10.82 28.42 -14.36
C THR A 47 10.24 28.75 -12.98
N ARG A 48 10.08 30.04 -12.65
CA ARG A 48 9.50 30.51 -11.38
C ARG A 48 8.02 30.87 -11.50
N ALA A 49 7.41 30.67 -12.66
CA ALA A 49 5.98 30.86 -12.81
C ALA A 49 5.22 29.78 -12.05
N ASP A 50 4.19 30.17 -11.30
CA ASP A 50 3.24 29.25 -10.65
C ASP A 50 2.06 28.92 -11.57
N ALA A 51 1.75 29.78 -12.54
CA ALA A 51 0.79 29.52 -13.62
C ALA A 51 1.02 30.45 -14.81
N PHE A 52 0.51 30.04 -15.98
CA PHE A 52 0.54 30.83 -17.21
C PHE A 52 -0.87 31.10 -17.74
N LEU A 53 -1.09 32.29 -18.30
CA LEU A 53 -2.29 32.67 -19.04
C LEU A 53 -1.88 33.10 -20.46
N PHE A 54 -2.32 32.39 -21.49
CA PHE A 54 -1.96 32.71 -22.88
C PHE A 54 -3.18 33.00 -23.73
N ASP A 55 -3.15 34.11 -24.46
CA ASP A 55 -4.06 34.26 -25.60
C ASP A 55 -3.70 33.22 -26.68
N VAL A 56 -4.72 32.60 -27.26
CA VAL A 56 -4.61 31.73 -28.42
C VAL A 56 -4.02 32.47 -29.62
N ARG A 57 -4.41 33.73 -29.85
CA ARG A 57 -3.93 34.54 -30.98
C ARG A 57 -3.01 35.63 -30.49
N LEU A 58 -1.78 35.64 -31.00
CA LEU A 58 -0.76 36.63 -30.66
C LEU A 58 -0.22 37.26 -31.95
N PRO A 59 0.34 38.48 -31.89
CA PRO A 59 0.79 39.21 -33.07
C PRO A 59 1.94 38.49 -33.81
N ASP A 60 2.71 37.67 -33.11
CA ASP A 60 3.90 36.97 -33.60
C ASP A 60 3.78 35.44 -33.56
N GLY A 61 2.58 34.89 -33.31
CA GLY A 61 2.33 33.45 -33.38
C GLY A 61 1.07 32.96 -32.68
N SER A 62 1.06 31.67 -32.31
CA SER A 62 -0.06 30.98 -31.67
C SER A 62 0.26 30.64 -30.21
N GLY A 63 -0.64 30.98 -29.29
CA GLY A 63 -0.51 30.57 -27.89
C GLY A 63 -0.59 29.06 -27.67
N ILE A 64 -1.24 28.32 -28.58
CA ILE A 64 -1.28 26.84 -28.52
C ILE A 64 0.10 26.25 -28.83
N ASP A 65 0.84 26.87 -29.76
CA ASP A 65 2.22 26.43 -30.06
C ASP A 65 3.18 26.80 -28.92
N LEU A 66 2.94 27.94 -28.25
CA LEU A 66 3.66 28.29 -27.02
C LEU A 66 3.41 27.26 -25.91
N LEU A 67 2.16 26.86 -25.70
CA LEU A 67 1.79 25.80 -24.75
C LEU A 67 2.55 24.49 -25.02
N ARG A 68 2.61 24.06 -26.29
CA ARG A 68 3.38 22.87 -26.70
C ARG A 68 4.88 23.03 -26.40
N SER A 69 5.45 24.19 -26.67
CA SER A 69 6.85 24.51 -26.39
C SER A 69 7.16 24.47 -24.89
N ILE A 70 6.27 25.00 -24.05
CA ILE A 70 6.40 24.98 -22.58
C ILE A 70 6.33 23.56 -22.03
N GLN A 71 5.42 22.74 -22.56
CA GLN A 71 5.34 21.32 -22.18
C GLN A 71 6.59 20.53 -22.59
N GLN A 72 7.15 20.81 -23.77
CA GLN A 72 8.41 20.18 -24.21
C GLN A 72 9.60 20.57 -23.33
N LYS A 73 9.58 21.78 -22.74
CA LYS A 73 10.60 22.27 -21.80
C LYS A 73 10.40 21.78 -20.35
N ASP A 74 9.43 20.89 -20.12
CA ASP A 74 9.07 20.32 -18.80
C ASP A 74 8.78 21.39 -17.72
N LEU A 75 8.16 22.50 -18.12
CA LEU A 75 7.69 23.49 -17.18
C LEU A 75 6.40 22.99 -16.53
N ARG A 76 6.45 22.72 -15.22
CA ARG A 76 5.35 22.10 -14.45
C ARG A 76 4.16 23.01 -14.17
N ALA A 77 4.29 24.32 -14.38
CA ALA A 77 3.22 25.25 -14.07
C ALA A 77 2.03 25.09 -15.04
N PRO A 78 0.78 25.06 -14.53
CA PRO A 78 -0.41 24.91 -15.34
C PRO A 78 -0.61 26.11 -16.26
N VAL A 79 -1.15 25.85 -17.45
CA VAL A 79 -1.43 26.86 -18.47
C VAL A 79 -2.93 26.99 -18.67
N VAL A 80 -3.46 28.21 -18.56
CA VAL A 80 -4.85 28.55 -18.89
C VAL A 80 -4.87 29.31 -20.20
N MET A 81 -5.65 28.84 -21.16
CA MET A 81 -5.79 29.49 -22.47
C MET A 81 -6.89 30.54 -22.44
N ILE A 82 -6.73 31.63 -23.18
CA ILE A 82 -7.67 32.74 -23.31
C ILE A 82 -7.97 32.94 -24.80
N SER A 83 -9.23 33.19 -25.19
CA SER A 83 -9.57 33.46 -26.59
C SER A 83 -10.77 34.38 -26.75
N GLY A 84 -10.75 35.25 -27.77
CA GLY A 84 -11.85 36.15 -28.13
C GLY A 84 -12.85 35.62 -29.16
N HIS A 85 -12.56 34.48 -29.79
CA HIS A 85 -13.48 33.78 -30.68
C HIS A 85 -13.38 32.29 -30.36
N ALA A 86 -14.10 31.85 -29.33
CA ALA A 86 -14.08 30.45 -28.95
C ALA A 86 -14.81 29.61 -30.00
N THR A 87 -14.06 28.91 -30.85
CA THR A 87 -14.63 27.73 -31.51
C THR A 87 -14.43 26.53 -30.58
N ILE A 88 -15.39 25.60 -30.60
CA ILE A 88 -15.26 24.32 -29.86
C ILE A 88 -13.98 23.58 -30.29
N ALA A 89 -13.55 23.75 -31.55
CA ALA A 89 -12.35 23.15 -32.08
C ALA A 89 -11.08 23.65 -31.37
N ASP A 90 -10.95 24.96 -31.15
CA ASP A 90 -9.78 25.55 -30.49
C ASP A 90 -9.68 25.13 -29.01
N ALA A 91 -10.80 25.07 -28.30
CA ALA A 91 -10.84 24.63 -26.90
C ALA A 91 -10.45 23.14 -26.77
N VAL A 92 -10.92 22.30 -27.70
CA VAL A 92 -10.55 20.88 -27.75
C VAL A 92 -9.06 20.72 -28.09
N GLU A 93 -8.53 21.52 -29.02
CA GLU A 93 -7.10 21.50 -29.36
C GLU A 93 -6.22 21.94 -28.19
N ALA A 94 -6.57 23.03 -27.52
CA ALA A 94 -5.88 23.51 -26.32
C ALA A 94 -5.85 22.46 -25.21
N THR A 95 -6.98 21.78 -24.95
CA THR A 95 -7.06 20.71 -23.95
C THR A 95 -6.20 19.51 -24.35
N ARG A 96 -6.17 19.13 -25.63
CA ARG A 96 -5.30 18.04 -26.13
C ARG A 96 -3.82 18.41 -26.08
N ALA A 97 -3.50 19.67 -26.29
CA ALA A 97 -2.17 20.23 -26.08
C ALA A 97 -1.85 20.44 -24.59
N GLY A 98 -2.71 19.97 -23.67
CA GLY A 98 -2.51 19.92 -22.22
C GLY A 98 -2.64 21.27 -21.49
N ALA A 99 -3.47 22.17 -22.00
CA ALA A 99 -3.98 23.28 -21.20
C ALA A 99 -4.78 22.75 -20.00
N PHE A 100 -4.68 23.44 -18.87
CA PHE A 100 -5.47 23.14 -17.68
C PHE A 100 -6.94 23.51 -17.87
N ASP A 101 -7.18 24.71 -18.40
CA ASP A 101 -8.52 25.25 -18.63
C ASP A 101 -8.49 26.26 -19.79
N PHE A 102 -9.67 26.63 -20.28
CA PHE A 102 -9.86 27.54 -21.41
C PHE A 102 -10.92 28.60 -21.07
N LEU A 103 -10.57 29.87 -21.25
CA LEU A 103 -11.41 31.03 -20.94
C LEU A 103 -11.78 31.81 -22.20
N GLU A 104 -13.07 32.00 -22.42
CA GLU A 104 -13.60 32.82 -23.50
C GLU A 104 -13.73 34.29 -23.05
N LYS A 105 -13.24 35.23 -23.86
CA LYS A 105 -13.46 36.68 -23.69
C LYS A 105 -14.92 36.99 -24.05
N PRO A 106 -15.64 37.86 -23.30
CA PRO A 106 -15.13 38.75 -22.26
C PRO A 106 -14.89 38.05 -20.92
N LEU A 107 -13.73 38.33 -20.33
CA LEU A 107 -13.29 37.71 -19.08
C LEU A 107 -13.98 38.35 -17.86
N SER A 108 -14.68 37.53 -17.08
CA SER A 108 -15.22 37.94 -15.78
C SER A 108 -14.22 37.64 -14.66
N ARG A 109 -14.17 38.51 -13.65
CA ARG A 109 -13.31 38.35 -12.46
C ARG A 109 -13.45 36.96 -11.85
N ASP A 110 -14.67 36.53 -11.58
CA ASP A 110 -14.92 35.27 -10.87
C ASP A 110 -14.44 34.05 -11.68
N ARG A 111 -14.60 34.06 -13.01
CA ARG A 111 -14.10 32.96 -13.86
C ARG A 111 -12.57 32.88 -13.88
N VAL A 112 -11.89 34.02 -14.03
CA VAL A 112 -10.43 34.07 -14.02
C VAL A 112 -9.88 33.56 -12.69
N LEU A 113 -10.46 34.02 -11.57
CA LEU A 113 -10.03 33.60 -10.24
C LEU A 113 -10.33 32.12 -9.96
N LEU A 114 -11.48 31.61 -10.40
CA LEU A 114 -11.83 30.21 -10.22
C LEU A 114 -10.92 29.28 -11.02
N ALA A 115 -10.71 29.58 -12.31
CA ALA A 115 -9.82 28.81 -13.18
C ALA A 115 -8.39 28.80 -12.63
N LEU A 116 -7.86 29.96 -12.24
CA LEU A 116 -6.52 30.06 -11.70
C LEU A 116 -6.36 29.34 -10.34
N LYS A 117 -7.36 29.48 -9.46
CA LYS A 117 -7.36 28.77 -8.17
C LYS A 117 -7.36 27.26 -8.36
N ASN A 118 -8.17 26.74 -9.28
CA ASN A 118 -8.22 25.31 -9.58
C ASN A 118 -6.90 24.83 -10.18
N ALA A 119 -6.30 25.60 -11.09
CA ALA A 119 -5.01 25.31 -11.70
C ALA A 119 -3.92 25.16 -10.63
N LEU A 120 -3.77 26.17 -9.78
CA LEU A 120 -2.75 26.20 -8.73
C LEU A 120 -2.96 25.12 -7.65
N ASN A 121 -4.20 24.77 -7.34
CA ASN A 121 -4.52 23.70 -6.39
C ASN A 121 -4.12 22.33 -6.95
N GLN A 122 -4.30 22.07 -8.25
CA GLN A 122 -3.88 20.81 -8.85
C GLN A 122 -2.36 20.63 -8.75
N THR A 123 -1.58 21.67 -9.02
CA THR A 123 -0.12 21.66 -8.85
C THR A 123 0.26 21.37 -7.41
N THR A 124 -0.40 22.04 -6.45
CA THR A 124 -0.15 21.83 -5.01
C THR A 124 -0.42 20.38 -4.60
N LEU A 125 -1.51 19.78 -5.09
CA LEU A 125 -1.86 18.38 -4.81
C LEU A 125 -0.90 17.39 -5.49
N GLN A 126 -0.41 17.68 -6.69
CA GLN A 126 0.60 16.88 -7.37
C GLN A 126 1.95 16.95 -6.65
N ASP A 127 2.39 18.15 -6.26
CA ASP A 127 3.61 18.37 -5.50
C ASP A 127 3.53 17.73 -4.12
N GLU A 128 2.37 17.77 -3.46
CA GLU A 128 2.13 17.05 -2.20
C GLU A 128 2.16 15.54 -2.40
N ASN A 129 1.61 15.01 -3.50
CA ASN A 129 1.70 13.58 -3.83
C ASN A 129 3.15 13.13 -4.08
N VAL A 130 3.93 13.93 -4.81
CA VAL A 130 5.35 13.69 -5.07
C VAL A 130 6.16 13.80 -3.77
N ARG A 131 5.92 14.83 -2.96
CA ARG A 131 6.59 15.02 -1.67
C ARG A 131 6.25 13.92 -0.68
N LEU A 132 5.00 13.44 -0.63
CA LEU A 132 4.60 12.28 0.19
C LEU A 132 5.23 10.97 -0.32
N ARG A 133 5.47 10.85 -1.64
CA ARG A 133 6.22 9.72 -2.24
C ARG A 133 7.73 9.79 -1.93
N ASP A 134 8.32 10.98 -1.85
CA ASP A 134 9.76 11.18 -1.58
C ASP A 134 10.13 11.14 -0.09
N VAL A 135 9.21 11.46 0.82
CA VAL A 135 9.48 11.51 2.27
C VAL A 135 9.48 10.12 2.95
N ALA A 136 8.90 9.10 2.31
CA ALA A 136 8.98 7.72 2.79
C ALA A 136 9.91 6.91 1.86
N PRO A 137 11.10 6.45 2.30
CA PRO A 137 11.88 5.53 1.49
C PRO A 137 11.02 4.30 1.19
N ASN A 138 10.72 4.06 -0.08
CA ASN A 138 9.99 2.86 -0.49
C ASN A 138 10.75 1.64 0.07
N PRO A 139 10.08 0.75 0.82
CA PRO A 139 10.75 -0.39 1.41
C PRO A 139 11.39 -1.22 0.29
N ARG A 140 12.70 -1.41 0.37
CA ARG A 140 13.48 -2.07 -0.68
C ARG A 140 13.35 -3.59 -0.51
N MET A 141 13.13 -4.30 -1.62
CA MET A 141 13.27 -5.76 -1.63
C MET A 141 14.75 -6.12 -1.49
N ILE A 142 15.08 -6.84 -0.41
CA ILE A 142 16.43 -7.30 -0.11
C ILE A 142 16.44 -8.84 -0.20
N GLY A 143 17.35 -9.37 -1.01
CA GLY A 143 17.61 -10.79 -1.11
C GLY A 143 18.39 -11.14 -2.37
N SER A 144 19.30 -12.09 -2.23
CA SER A 144 20.15 -12.67 -3.28
C SER A 144 20.06 -14.19 -3.34
N SER A 145 19.34 -14.81 -2.40
CA SER A 145 19.14 -16.25 -2.38
C SER A 145 18.47 -16.74 -3.68
N PRO A 146 18.88 -17.91 -4.22
CA PRO A 146 18.24 -18.48 -5.41
C PRO A 146 16.72 -18.70 -5.24
N ALA A 147 16.27 -18.98 -4.01
CA ALA A 147 14.85 -19.11 -3.71
C ALA A 147 14.09 -17.79 -3.91
N PHE A 148 14.64 -16.67 -3.42
CA PHE A 148 14.02 -15.36 -3.58
C PHE A 148 14.10 -14.85 -5.02
N LEU A 149 15.25 -15.02 -5.69
CA LEU A 149 15.42 -14.59 -7.08
C LEU A 149 14.44 -15.29 -8.03
N ARG A 150 14.17 -16.59 -7.84
CA ARG A 150 13.15 -17.31 -8.63
C ARG A 150 11.75 -16.72 -8.45
N VAL A 151 11.38 -16.34 -7.23
CA VAL A 151 10.08 -15.70 -6.96
C VAL A 151 10.00 -14.32 -7.60
N LEU A 152 11.08 -13.54 -7.51
CA LEU A 152 11.15 -12.22 -8.13
C LEU A 152 11.01 -12.32 -9.66
N GLU A 153 11.66 -13.30 -10.28
CA GLU A 153 11.54 -13.60 -11.71
C GLU A 153 10.11 -13.98 -12.09
N GLN A 154 9.49 -14.91 -11.35
CA GLN A 154 8.08 -15.29 -11.56
C GLN A 154 7.13 -14.09 -11.48
N CYS A 155 7.29 -13.24 -10.46
CA CYS A 155 6.52 -12.01 -10.31
C CYS A 155 6.74 -11.05 -11.49
N THR A 156 7.98 -10.90 -11.96
CA THR A 156 8.32 -10.06 -13.10
C THR A 156 7.72 -10.58 -14.40
N MET A 157 7.71 -11.90 -14.61
CA MET A 157 7.05 -12.52 -15.76
C MET A 157 5.53 -12.32 -15.70
N ALA A 158 4.91 -12.56 -14.54
CA ALA A 158 3.48 -12.38 -14.34
C ALA A 158 3.05 -10.90 -14.55
N ALA A 159 3.92 -9.94 -14.19
CA ALA A 159 3.65 -8.51 -14.32
C ALA A 159 3.37 -8.07 -15.76
N ARG A 160 3.92 -8.77 -16.77
CA ARG A 160 3.78 -8.45 -18.21
C ARG A 160 2.37 -8.65 -18.77
N SER A 161 1.46 -9.25 -18.00
CA SER A 161 0.07 -9.50 -18.39
C SER A 161 -0.91 -8.89 -17.39
N ASP A 162 -2.20 -8.90 -17.71
CA ASP A 162 -3.31 -8.60 -16.80
C ASP A 162 -3.71 -9.79 -15.91
N ALA A 163 -2.97 -10.91 -15.99
CA ALA A 163 -3.25 -12.09 -15.21
C ALA A 163 -3.23 -11.80 -13.70
N ARG A 164 -4.16 -12.45 -13.01
CA ARG A 164 -4.30 -12.41 -11.55
C ARG A 164 -3.21 -13.26 -10.91
N VAL A 165 -2.60 -12.73 -9.86
CA VAL A 165 -1.50 -13.37 -9.15
C VAL A 165 -1.94 -13.66 -7.73
N LEU A 166 -1.71 -14.89 -7.26
CA LEU A 166 -1.93 -15.30 -5.89
C LEU A 166 -0.59 -15.55 -5.20
N LEU A 167 -0.20 -14.66 -4.30
CA LEU A 167 1.00 -14.76 -3.48
C LEU A 167 0.70 -15.60 -2.23
N VAL A 168 1.32 -16.77 -2.11
CA VAL A 168 1.14 -17.68 -0.97
C VAL A 168 2.41 -17.73 -0.15
N GLY A 169 2.30 -17.46 1.15
CA GLY A 169 3.45 -17.57 2.04
C GLY A 169 3.15 -17.04 3.43
N GLU A 170 4.00 -17.39 4.39
CA GLU A 170 3.82 -17.02 5.79
C GLU A 170 3.72 -15.50 6.00
N SER A 171 3.23 -15.09 7.17
CA SER A 171 3.18 -13.67 7.52
C SER A 171 4.60 -13.10 7.61
N GLY A 172 4.80 -11.89 7.11
CA GLY A 172 6.10 -11.21 7.16
C GLY A 172 7.14 -11.67 6.13
N THR A 173 6.77 -12.47 5.12
CA THR A 173 7.71 -12.91 4.06
C THR A 173 7.98 -11.85 2.97
N GLY A 174 7.15 -10.80 2.90
CA GLY A 174 7.27 -9.72 1.91
C GLY A 174 6.27 -9.77 0.76
N LYS A 175 5.13 -10.47 0.92
CA LYS A 175 4.05 -10.55 -0.09
C LYS A 175 3.61 -9.17 -0.60
N GLU A 176 3.43 -8.19 0.29
CA GLU A 176 3.05 -6.83 -0.09
C GLU A 176 4.10 -6.14 -0.99
N LEU A 177 5.40 -6.35 -0.74
CA LEU A 177 6.47 -5.79 -1.57
C LEU A 177 6.50 -6.44 -2.95
N LEU A 178 6.27 -7.75 -3.03
CA LEU A 178 6.15 -8.46 -4.30
C LEU A 178 4.92 -8.01 -5.08
N ALA A 179 3.79 -7.74 -4.41
CA ALA A 179 2.60 -7.19 -5.06
C ALA A 179 2.86 -5.79 -5.62
N ALA A 180 3.56 -4.93 -4.87
CA ALA A 180 3.98 -3.61 -5.35
C ALA A 180 4.93 -3.73 -6.57
N HIS A 181 5.87 -4.67 -6.53
CA HIS A 181 6.76 -4.96 -7.67
C HIS A 181 6.00 -5.40 -8.92
N ILE A 182 5.01 -6.30 -8.77
CA ILE A 182 4.15 -6.74 -9.87
C ILE A 182 3.42 -5.55 -10.48
N HIS A 183 2.86 -4.66 -9.66
CA HIS A 183 2.17 -3.47 -10.13
C HIS A 183 3.11 -2.54 -10.90
N GLN A 184 4.24 -2.16 -10.30
CA GLN A 184 5.23 -1.24 -10.90
C GLN A 184 5.83 -1.78 -12.21
N SER A 185 5.97 -3.11 -12.32
CA SER A 185 6.52 -3.78 -13.51
C SER A 185 5.46 -4.12 -14.56
N SER A 186 4.24 -3.59 -14.45
CA SER A 186 3.11 -3.93 -15.33
C SER A 186 2.61 -2.75 -16.16
N PRO A 187 1.81 -2.99 -17.21
CA PRO A 187 1.10 -1.93 -17.94
C PRO A 187 0.17 -1.06 -17.07
N PHE A 188 -0.15 -1.53 -15.86
CA PHE A 188 -0.99 -0.82 -14.90
C PHE A 188 -0.18 0.05 -13.93
N GLY A 189 1.16 0.11 -14.06
CA GLY A 189 2.06 0.75 -13.08
C GLY A 189 1.94 2.27 -12.96
N GLU A 190 1.34 2.94 -13.94
CA GLU A 190 0.99 4.37 -13.86
C GLU A 190 -0.35 4.61 -13.14
N GLY A 191 -1.18 3.58 -13.03
CA GLY A 191 -2.47 3.61 -12.35
C GLY A 191 -2.36 3.51 -10.82
N PRO A 192 -3.48 3.59 -10.10
CA PRO A 192 -3.49 3.50 -8.64
C PRO A 192 -3.09 2.09 -8.15
N PHE A 193 -2.28 2.03 -7.08
CA PHE A 193 -2.05 0.80 -6.32
C PHE A 193 -2.80 0.83 -4.99
N VAL A 194 -3.99 0.24 -4.96
CA VAL A 194 -4.87 0.25 -3.78
C VAL A 194 -4.66 -1.02 -2.98
N LYS A 195 -4.39 -0.88 -1.68
CA LYS A 195 -4.19 -2.01 -0.76
C LYS A 195 -5.39 -2.18 0.15
N VAL A 196 -5.76 -3.43 0.40
CA VAL A 196 -6.80 -3.82 1.36
C VAL A 196 -6.31 -5.03 2.14
N ASN A 197 -6.24 -4.91 3.46
CA ASN A 197 -6.00 -6.05 4.33
C ASN A 197 -7.36 -6.57 4.81
N CYS A 198 -7.75 -7.74 4.32
CA CYS A 198 -9.05 -8.34 4.59
C CYS A 198 -9.20 -8.77 6.06
N ALA A 199 -8.10 -9.12 6.74
CA ALA A 199 -8.11 -9.52 8.15
C ALA A 199 -8.21 -8.32 9.12
N ALA A 200 -7.81 -7.12 8.69
CA ALA A 200 -7.81 -5.92 9.53
C ALA A 200 -9.17 -5.20 9.58
N ILE A 201 -10.09 -5.54 8.66
CA ILE A 201 -11.40 -4.89 8.54
C ILE A 201 -12.46 -5.79 9.17
N PRO A 202 -13.33 -5.27 10.04
CA PRO A 202 -14.46 -6.04 10.56
C PRO A 202 -15.30 -6.66 9.44
N ALA A 203 -15.74 -7.90 9.62
CA ALA A 203 -16.50 -8.64 8.60
C ALA A 203 -17.77 -7.91 8.13
N GLU A 204 -18.36 -7.08 8.98
CA GLU A 204 -19.55 -6.29 8.62
C GLU A 204 -19.23 -5.11 7.69
N LEU A 205 -17.98 -4.63 7.71
CA LEU A 205 -17.56 -3.42 6.97
C LEU A 205 -16.76 -3.73 5.70
N ILE A 206 -16.22 -4.94 5.55
CA ILE A 206 -15.37 -5.29 4.40
C ILE A 206 -16.10 -5.13 3.06
N GLU A 207 -17.40 -5.41 2.99
CA GLU A 207 -18.18 -5.22 1.76
C GLU A 207 -18.31 -3.73 1.40
N SER A 208 -18.58 -2.88 2.39
CA SER A 208 -18.63 -1.43 2.23
C SER A 208 -17.26 -0.86 1.86
N GLU A 209 -16.17 -1.37 2.43
CA GLU A 209 -14.82 -0.93 2.07
C GLU A 209 -14.49 -1.37 0.63
N LEU A 210 -14.69 -2.63 0.26
CA LEU A 210 -14.36 -3.13 -1.08
C LEU A 210 -15.21 -2.51 -2.19
N PHE A 211 -16.53 -2.46 -2.00
CA PHE A 211 -17.51 -2.10 -3.05
C PHE A 211 -18.13 -0.72 -2.85
N GLY A 212 -17.87 -0.04 -1.74
CA GLY A 212 -18.49 1.24 -1.43
C GLY A 212 -19.94 1.08 -0.98
N HIS A 213 -20.56 2.19 -0.60
CA HIS A 213 -21.93 2.20 -0.12
C HIS A 213 -22.66 3.48 -0.51
N GLU A 214 -23.98 3.36 -0.66
CA GLU A 214 -24.86 4.51 -0.81
C GLU A 214 -25.30 5.06 0.55
N LYS A 215 -25.73 6.32 0.56
CA LYS A 215 -26.24 6.97 1.77
C LYS A 215 -27.46 6.19 2.31
N GLY A 216 -27.46 5.87 3.59
CA GLY A 216 -28.56 5.17 4.27
C GLY A 216 -28.59 3.65 4.06
N SER A 217 -27.56 3.06 3.44
CA SER A 217 -27.48 1.60 3.19
C SER A 217 -27.33 0.74 4.44
N PHE A 218 -26.82 1.30 5.55
CA PHE A 218 -26.75 0.67 6.86
C PHE A 218 -26.70 1.74 7.97
N THR A 219 -26.83 1.32 9.23
CA THR A 219 -26.76 2.21 10.39
C THR A 219 -25.38 2.87 10.48
N GLY A 220 -25.32 4.19 10.26
CA GLY A 220 -24.06 4.96 10.24
C GLY A 220 -23.62 5.42 8.83
N ALA A 221 -24.30 4.99 7.77
CA ALA A 221 -24.03 5.43 6.39
C ALA A 221 -24.58 6.84 6.12
N THR A 222 -23.96 7.87 6.71
CA THR A 222 -24.41 9.28 6.63
C THR A 222 -24.20 9.92 5.26
N SER A 223 -23.27 9.39 4.46
CA SER A 223 -22.96 9.82 3.09
C SER A 223 -22.62 8.61 2.22
N ALA A 224 -22.73 8.74 0.90
CA ALA A 224 -22.20 7.74 -0.01
C ALA A 224 -20.66 7.73 0.00
N ARG A 225 -20.05 6.57 -0.20
CA ARG A 225 -18.58 6.40 -0.22
C ARG A 225 -18.17 5.44 -1.33
N ARG A 226 -17.14 5.83 -2.10
CA ARG A 226 -16.54 4.99 -3.14
C ARG A 226 -15.79 3.81 -2.52
N GLY A 227 -15.93 2.63 -3.13
CA GLY A 227 -15.22 1.42 -2.72
C GLY A 227 -13.79 1.35 -3.23
N LYS A 228 -13.00 0.41 -2.68
CA LYS A 228 -11.62 0.15 -3.08
C LYS A 228 -11.50 -0.31 -4.54
N PHE A 229 -12.50 -1.03 -5.06
CA PHE A 229 -12.54 -1.37 -6.49
C PHE A 229 -12.66 -0.11 -7.37
N GLU A 230 -13.51 0.85 -7.01
CA GLU A 230 -13.62 2.11 -7.76
C GLU A 230 -12.35 2.95 -7.64
N MET A 231 -11.70 2.95 -6.47
CA MET A 231 -10.44 3.66 -6.26
C MET A 231 -9.27 3.05 -7.03
N ALA A 232 -9.34 1.76 -7.33
CA ALA A 232 -8.31 1.00 -8.04
C ALA A 232 -8.53 0.97 -9.56
N ASP A 233 -9.57 1.63 -10.07
CA ASP A 233 -9.89 1.62 -11.49
C ASP A 233 -8.69 2.06 -12.35
N ARG A 234 -8.44 1.32 -13.43
CA ARG A 234 -7.27 1.41 -14.32
C ARG A 234 -5.92 1.17 -13.64
N GLY A 235 -5.92 0.57 -12.45
CA GLY A 235 -4.73 0.26 -11.67
C GLY A 235 -4.72 -1.17 -11.16
N THR A 236 -4.22 -1.34 -9.95
CA THR A 236 -4.12 -2.65 -9.28
C THR A 236 -4.70 -2.59 -7.88
N LEU A 237 -5.58 -3.54 -7.57
CA LEU A 237 -6.08 -3.81 -6.23
C LEU A 237 -5.30 -4.97 -5.62
N PHE A 238 -4.58 -4.70 -4.54
CA PHE A 238 -3.92 -5.70 -3.72
C PHE A 238 -4.81 -6.11 -2.56
N LEU A 239 -5.24 -7.38 -2.55
CA LEU A 239 -6.02 -7.99 -1.48
C LEU A 239 -5.09 -8.85 -0.62
N ASP A 240 -4.75 -8.38 0.58
CA ASP A 240 -3.94 -9.12 1.55
C ASP A 240 -4.84 -9.94 2.47
N GLU A 241 -4.35 -11.12 2.84
CA GLU A 241 -5.04 -12.13 3.65
C GLU A 241 -6.45 -12.49 3.12
N VAL A 242 -6.57 -12.78 1.81
CA VAL A 242 -7.86 -13.15 1.17
C VAL A 242 -8.53 -14.38 1.79
N GLY A 243 -7.75 -15.25 2.46
CA GLY A 243 -8.28 -16.41 3.17
C GLY A 243 -9.16 -16.07 4.37
N ASP A 244 -9.18 -14.81 4.82
CA ASP A 244 -9.99 -14.33 5.94
C ASP A 244 -11.31 -13.66 5.51
N LEU A 245 -11.61 -13.64 4.21
CA LEU A 245 -12.90 -13.17 3.70
C LEU A 245 -14.05 -14.07 4.15
N HIS A 246 -15.16 -13.48 4.61
CA HIS A 246 -16.39 -14.22 4.89
C HIS A 246 -17.13 -14.62 3.60
N ALA A 247 -18.02 -15.60 3.70
CA ALA A 247 -18.71 -16.20 2.55
C ALA A 247 -19.46 -15.18 1.66
N GLY A 248 -20.11 -14.17 2.26
CA GLY A 248 -20.79 -13.09 1.54
C GLY A 248 -19.84 -12.26 0.68
N SER A 249 -18.70 -11.86 1.23
CA SER A 249 -17.66 -11.14 0.49
C SER A 249 -17.02 -11.99 -0.60
N GLN A 250 -16.82 -13.28 -0.36
CA GLN A 250 -16.29 -14.20 -1.37
C GLN A 250 -17.20 -14.25 -2.60
N ALA A 251 -18.53 -14.32 -2.41
CA ALA A 251 -19.49 -14.35 -3.51
C ALA A 251 -19.48 -13.05 -4.33
N LYS A 252 -19.45 -11.88 -3.67
CA LYS A 252 -19.38 -10.59 -4.36
C LYS A 252 -18.05 -10.41 -5.09
N LEU A 253 -16.93 -10.75 -4.44
CA LEU A 253 -15.61 -10.70 -5.05
C LEU A 253 -15.55 -11.56 -6.32
N LEU A 254 -16.07 -12.79 -6.26
CA LEU A 254 -16.15 -13.66 -7.43
C LEU A 254 -16.86 -12.98 -8.60
N ARG A 255 -18.02 -12.37 -8.33
CA ARG A 255 -18.81 -11.67 -9.37
C ARG A 255 -18.03 -10.53 -10.01
N VAL A 256 -17.36 -9.68 -9.21
CA VAL A 256 -16.55 -8.57 -9.75
C VAL A 256 -15.37 -9.09 -10.57
N LEU A 257 -14.73 -10.18 -10.15
CA LEU A 257 -13.64 -10.82 -10.90
C LEU A 257 -14.12 -11.49 -12.21
N GLN A 258 -15.41 -11.76 -12.36
CA GLN A 258 -16.00 -12.34 -13.56
C GLN A 258 -16.51 -11.27 -14.52
N GLU A 259 -17.30 -10.34 -14.00
CA GLU A 259 -18.05 -9.36 -14.78
C GLU A 259 -17.28 -8.05 -14.96
N GLN A 260 -16.31 -7.72 -14.09
CA GLN A 260 -15.71 -6.38 -13.97
C GLN A 260 -16.73 -5.28 -13.62
N GLU A 261 -17.86 -5.68 -13.06
CA GLU A 261 -18.96 -4.81 -12.69
C GLU A 261 -19.50 -5.16 -11.31
N PHE A 262 -20.02 -4.17 -10.58
CA PHE A 262 -20.66 -4.37 -9.29
C PHE A 262 -21.61 -3.24 -8.92
N HIS A 263 -22.35 -3.45 -7.83
CA HIS A 263 -23.17 -2.43 -7.18
C HIS A 263 -22.56 -2.07 -5.84
N ARG A 264 -22.68 -0.78 -5.47
CA ARG A 264 -22.43 -0.35 -4.09
C ARG A 264 -23.41 -1.02 -3.13
N VAL A 265 -23.03 -1.14 -1.87
CA VAL A 265 -23.94 -1.62 -0.82
C VAL A 265 -25.15 -0.68 -0.73
N GLY A 266 -26.35 -1.25 -0.89
CA GLY A 266 -27.62 -0.52 -0.89
C GLY A 266 -27.89 0.30 -2.17
N GLY A 267 -27.06 0.19 -3.20
CA GLY A 267 -27.25 0.87 -4.49
C GLY A 267 -27.68 -0.08 -5.60
N GLU A 268 -28.39 0.46 -6.60
CA GLU A 268 -28.81 -0.27 -7.80
C GLU A 268 -28.00 0.11 -9.05
N GLN A 269 -27.22 1.19 -8.98
CA GLN A 269 -26.38 1.62 -10.09
C GLN A 269 -25.26 0.60 -10.33
N LEU A 270 -25.16 0.14 -11.58
CA LEU A 270 -24.09 -0.74 -12.03
C LEU A 270 -22.82 0.07 -12.30
N ILE A 271 -21.71 -0.33 -11.68
CA ILE A 271 -20.42 0.33 -11.76
C ILE A 271 -19.45 -0.62 -12.46
N ARG A 272 -18.83 -0.17 -13.56
CA ARG A 272 -17.81 -0.91 -14.30
C ARG A 272 -16.42 -0.43 -13.92
N VAL A 273 -15.50 -1.35 -13.70
CA VAL A 273 -14.10 -1.03 -13.36
C VAL A 273 -13.14 -1.94 -14.12
N ASN A 274 -12.02 -1.40 -14.58
CA ASN A 274 -10.93 -2.19 -15.13
C ASN A 274 -9.79 -2.27 -14.12
N VAL A 275 -9.78 -3.33 -13.30
CA VAL A 275 -8.85 -3.46 -12.17
C VAL A 275 -8.10 -4.77 -12.27
N ARG A 276 -6.77 -4.70 -12.24
CA ARG A 276 -5.94 -5.89 -12.01
C ARG A 276 -5.99 -6.28 -10.53
N VAL A 277 -6.26 -7.54 -10.23
CA VAL A 277 -6.26 -8.04 -8.85
C VAL A 277 -5.01 -8.88 -8.57
N VAL A 278 -4.27 -8.49 -7.53
CA VAL A 278 -3.20 -9.29 -6.92
C VAL A 278 -3.67 -9.67 -5.52
N SER A 279 -3.58 -10.94 -5.17
CA SER A 279 -4.05 -11.45 -3.88
C SER A 279 -2.91 -12.09 -3.10
N ALA A 280 -2.99 -12.05 -1.77
CA ALA A 280 -2.05 -12.69 -0.88
C ALA A 280 -2.75 -13.41 0.26
N THR A 281 -2.13 -14.49 0.75
CA THR A 281 -2.64 -15.26 1.89
C THR A 281 -1.50 -16.00 2.59
N ASN A 282 -1.57 -16.10 3.92
CA ASN A 282 -0.76 -17.02 4.72
C ASN A 282 -1.46 -18.37 5.00
N ARG A 283 -2.73 -18.51 4.63
CA ARG A 283 -3.55 -19.71 4.85
C ARG A 283 -3.51 -20.63 3.65
N ASP A 284 -3.64 -21.92 3.91
CA ASP A 284 -3.86 -22.92 2.87
C ASP A 284 -5.30 -22.83 2.34
N LEU A 285 -5.49 -22.12 1.22
CA LEU A 285 -6.80 -21.98 0.60
C LEU A 285 -7.37 -23.32 0.14
N SER A 286 -6.53 -24.28 -0.28
CA SER A 286 -7.00 -25.58 -0.72
C SER A 286 -7.64 -26.37 0.43
N SER A 287 -7.04 -26.31 1.62
CA SER A 287 -7.63 -26.86 2.84
C SER A 287 -8.92 -26.15 3.25
N LEU A 288 -8.99 -24.82 3.10
CA LEU A 288 -10.21 -24.05 3.40
C LEU A 288 -11.36 -24.38 2.44
N VAL A 289 -11.06 -24.68 1.17
CA VAL A 289 -12.04 -25.17 0.20
C VAL A 289 -12.60 -26.51 0.62
N GLN A 290 -11.74 -27.47 1.00
CA GLN A 290 -12.18 -28.78 1.50
C GLN A 290 -13.05 -28.69 2.77
N GLN A 291 -12.80 -27.68 3.61
CA GLN A 291 -13.59 -27.40 4.81
C GLN A 291 -14.88 -26.60 4.55
N GLY A 292 -15.17 -26.21 3.30
CA GLY A 292 -16.32 -25.37 2.97
C GLY A 292 -16.23 -23.93 3.49
N LYS A 293 -15.03 -23.48 3.89
CA LYS A 293 -14.78 -22.13 4.42
C LYS A 293 -14.35 -21.14 3.35
N PHE A 294 -13.91 -21.64 2.20
CA PHE A 294 -13.55 -20.83 1.04
C PHE A 294 -14.20 -21.41 -0.21
N ARG A 295 -14.75 -20.57 -1.08
CA ARG A 295 -15.39 -21.05 -2.29
C ARG A 295 -14.37 -21.54 -3.31
N GLU A 296 -14.63 -22.73 -3.86
CA GLU A 296 -13.78 -23.36 -4.87
C GLU A 296 -13.67 -22.52 -6.15
N ASP A 297 -14.80 -21.98 -6.63
CA ASP A 297 -14.87 -21.13 -7.82
C ASP A 297 -14.01 -19.85 -7.68
N LEU A 298 -14.04 -19.21 -6.52
CA LEU A 298 -13.21 -18.05 -6.21
C LEU A 298 -11.74 -18.42 -6.13
N TYR A 299 -11.39 -19.57 -5.53
CA TYR A 299 -10.02 -20.04 -5.46
C TYR A 299 -9.39 -20.16 -6.86
N TYR A 300 -10.06 -20.83 -7.79
CA TYR A 300 -9.57 -20.94 -9.16
C TYR A 300 -9.52 -19.59 -9.90
N ARG A 301 -10.44 -18.67 -9.58
CA ARG A 301 -10.49 -17.33 -10.16
C ARG A 301 -9.36 -16.42 -9.63
N LEU A 302 -8.89 -16.64 -8.40
CA LEU A 302 -7.75 -15.91 -7.82
C LEU A 302 -6.40 -16.55 -8.19
N SER A 303 -6.33 -17.87 -8.18
CA SER A 303 -5.10 -18.67 -8.35
C SER A 303 -4.73 -18.92 -9.81
N VAL A 304 -4.81 -17.89 -10.67
CA VAL A 304 -4.41 -18.01 -12.08
C VAL A 304 -2.90 -18.17 -12.19
N VAL A 305 -2.13 -17.33 -11.49
CA VAL A 305 -0.67 -17.47 -11.34
C VAL A 305 -0.35 -17.57 -9.84
N PRO A 306 -0.28 -18.78 -9.27
CA PRO A 306 0.14 -18.96 -7.89
C PRO A 306 1.66 -18.82 -7.76
N VAL A 307 2.11 -18.00 -6.80
CA VAL A 307 3.52 -17.77 -6.51
C VAL A 307 3.77 -18.02 -5.03
N ARG A 308 4.58 -19.04 -4.72
CA ARG A 308 4.98 -19.36 -3.35
C ARG A 308 6.14 -18.47 -2.92
N VAL A 309 5.94 -17.63 -1.91
CA VAL A 309 6.97 -16.79 -1.31
C VAL A 309 7.73 -17.58 -0.23
N PRO A 310 9.07 -17.75 -0.34
CA PRO A 310 9.84 -18.50 0.65
C PRO A 310 9.85 -17.81 2.01
N SER A 311 9.78 -18.62 3.06
CA SER A 311 10.02 -18.18 4.43
C SER A 311 11.50 -17.81 4.65
N LEU A 312 11.80 -17.01 5.65
CA LEU A 312 13.16 -16.53 5.92
C LEU A 312 14.14 -17.67 6.23
N ARG A 313 13.66 -18.73 6.90
CA ARG A 313 14.43 -19.98 7.13
C ARG A 313 14.82 -20.73 5.85
N GLU A 314 14.13 -20.50 4.73
CA GLU A 314 14.46 -21.09 3.43
C GLU A 314 15.46 -20.23 2.63
N ARG A 315 15.84 -19.06 3.17
CA ARG A 315 16.78 -18.12 2.57
C ARG A 315 17.72 -17.47 3.60
N PRO A 316 18.44 -18.26 4.42
CA PRO A 316 19.29 -17.71 5.47
C PRO A 316 20.37 -16.76 4.96
N GLN A 317 20.83 -16.93 3.71
CA GLN A 317 21.83 -16.05 3.08
C GLN A 317 21.36 -14.59 2.94
N ASP A 318 20.05 -14.35 2.99
CA ASP A 318 19.47 -13.00 2.89
C ASP A 318 19.44 -12.27 4.25
N ILE A 319 19.59 -12.99 5.37
CA ILE A 319 19.39 -12.45 6.72
C ILE A 319 20.39 -11.33 7.03
N ARG A 320 21.68 -11.52 6.73
CA ARG A 320 22.71 -10.50 6.96
C ARG A 320 22.40 -9.20 6.23
N ALA A 321 22.13 -9.28 4.92
CA ALA A 321 21.79 -8.11 4.11
C ALA A 321 20.49 -7.42 4.57
N MET A 322 19.48 -8.20 4.99
CA MET A 322 18.24 -7.67 5.54
C MET A 322 18.47 -6.96 6.87
N ALA A 323 19.26 -7.54 7.78
CA ALA A 323 19.58 -6.95 9.07
C ALA A 323 20.33 -5.61 8.91
N ASP A 324 21.30 -5.55 7.99
CA ASP A 324 22.03 -4.31 7.66
C ASP A 324 21.09 -3.22 7.14
N TYR A 325 20.19 -3.60 6.23
CA TYR A 325 19.21 -2.68 5.69
C TYR A 325 18.28 -2.14 6.78
N PHE A 326 17.71 -3.00 7.62
CA PHE A 326 16.81 -2.59 8.70
C PHE A 326 17.53 -1.71 9.73
N LEU A 327 18.78 -2.01 10.07
CA LEU A 327 19.56 -1.19 10.99
C LEU A 327 19.81 0.21 10.41
N ARG A 328 20.27 0.29 9.15
CA ARG A 328 20.52 1.58 8.48
C ARG A 328 19.25 2.42 8.37
N ASP A 329 18.16 1.79 7.95
CA ASP A 329 16.86 2.44 7.82
C ASP A 329 16.35 2.95 9.18
N PHE A 330 16.46 2.13 10.24
CA PHE A 330 16.08 2.55 11.59
C PHE A 330 16.95 3.68 12.13
N CYS A 331 18.27 3.58 11.99
CA CYS A 331 19.19 4.62 12.48
C CYS A 331 18.96 5.95 11.74
N SER A 332 18.78 5.91 10.42
CA SER A 332 18.48 7.10 9.61
C SER A 332 17.18 7.77 10.03
N ARG A 333 16.07 7.00 10.15
CA ARG A 333 14.75 7.53 10.54
C ARG A 333 14.71 8.13 11.95
N ASN A 334 15.56 7.65 12.86
CA ASN A 334 15.57 8.07 14.26
C ASN A 334 16.78 8.95 14.62
N ASN A 335 17.56 9.38 13.62
CA ASN A 335 18.77 10.19 13.81
C ASN A 335 19.78 9.56 14.81
N PHE A 336 19.90 8.23 14.79
CA PHE A 336 20.92 7.51 15.54
C PHE A 336 22.20 7.43 14.72
N ARG A 337 23.35 7.45 15.39
CA ARG A 337 24.61 7.05 14.75
C ARG A 337 24.48 5.60 14.27
N LEU A 338 24.95 5.33 13.04
CA LEU A 338 24.93 3.99 12.49
C LEU A 338 25.82 3.07 13.33
N LYS A 339 25.21 2.03 13.91
CA LYS A 339 25.91 1.01 14.70
C LYS A 339 26.46 -0.09 13.80
N GLN A 340 27.48 -0.79 14.28
CA GLN A 340 28.04 -1.98 13.61
C GLN A 340 27.53 -3.25 14.30
N ILE A 341 27.01 -4.21 13.54
CA ILE A 341 26.63 -5.54 14.04
C ILE A 341 27.89 -6.42 14.01
N GLU A 342 28.17 -7.11 15.12
CA GLU A 342 29.30 -8.05 15.18
C GLU A 342 28.97 -9.40 14.51
N ASP A 343 30.00 -10.11 14.02
CA ASP A 343 29.84 -11.39 13.32
C ASP A 343 29.09 -12.46 14.13
N ASP A 344 29.30 -12.50 15.45
CA ASP A 344 28.60 -13.42 16.36
C ASP A 344 27.08 -13.17 16.44
N VAL A 345 26.65 -11.92 16.22
CA VAL A 345 25.23 -11.59 16.14
C VAL A 345 24.66 -12.16 14.86
N TYR A 346 25.29 -11.96 13.70
CA TYR A 346 24.81 -12.55 12.44
C TYR A 346 24.74 -14.08 12.52
N ASN A 347 25.74 -14.73 13.13
CA ASN A 347 25.73 -16.19 13.35
C ASN A 347 24.52 -16.66 14.18
N ALA A 348 24.06 -15.85 15.14
CA ALA A 348 22.85 -16.14 15.91
C ALA A 348 21.58 -15.87 15.09
N LEU A 349 21.53 -14.77 14.35
CA LEU A 349 20.39 -14.42 13.49
C LEU A 349 20.18 -15.47 12.38
N GLU A 350 21.24 -15.94 11.75
CA GLU A 350 21.19 -16.95 10.68
C GLU A 350 20.80 -18.34 11.19
N GLY A 351 21.04 -18.63 12.47
CA GLY A 351 20.67 -19.90 13.11
C GLY A 351 19.22 -19.97 13.62
N TYR A 352 18.47 -18.87 13.58
CA TYR A 352 17.10 -18.79 14.06
C TYR A 352 16.08 -19.06 12.94
N HIS A 353 14.93 -19.65 13.28
CA HIS A 353 13.92 -20.13 12.33
C HIS A 353 12.97 -19.04 11.83
N TRP A 354 12.93 -17.88 12.49
CA TRP A 354 12.14 -16.71 12.09
C TRP A 354 10.65 -17.02 11.80
N PRO A 355 9.86 -17.49 12.77
CA PRO A 355 8.43 -17.74 12.58
C PRO A 355 7.64 -16.50 12.12
N GLY A 356 8.07 -15.29 12.50
CA GLY A 356 7.51 -14.02 12.00
C GLY A 356 8.27 -13.43 10.79
N ASN A 357 9.18 -14.20 10.20
CA ASN A 357 9.95 -13.88 8.99
C ASN A 357 10.64 -12.51 9.07
N ALA A 358 10.62 -11.73 7.98
CA ALA A 358 11.31 -10.44 7.93
C ALA A 358 10.68 -9.39 8.86
N ARG A 359 9.41 -9.53 9.24
CA ARG A 359 8.76 -8.63 10.21
C ARG A 359 9.36 -8.82 11.61
N GLU A 360 9.56 -10.07 12.02
CA GLU A 360 10.24 -10.39 13.29
C GLU A 360 11.71 -9.96 13.26
N LEU A 361 12.44 -10.25 12.17
CA LEU A 361 13.82 -9.81 12.00
C LEU A 361 13.96 -8.29 12.13
N ARG A 362 13.10 -7.53 11.45
CA ARG A 362 13.09 -6.06 11.56
C ARG A 362 12.88 -5.62 13.00
N ASN A 363 11.83 -6.12 13.67
CA ASN A 363 11.53 -5.74 15.04
C ASN A 363 12.68 -6.07 16.01
N LEU A 364 13.36 -7.20 15.77
CA LEU A 364 14.52 -7.58 16.57
C LEU A 364 15.71 -6.64 16.35
N VAL A 365 16.04 -6.33 15.09
CA VAL A 365 17.14 -5.42 14.76
C VAL A 365 16.89 -4.02 15.31
N GLU A 366 15.67 -3.50 15.17
CA GLU A 366 15.27 -2.22 15.75
C GLU A 366 15.40 -2.23 17.27
N ARG A 367 14.95 -3.32 17.93
CA ARG A 367 15.12 -3.50 19.40
C ARG A 367 16.59 -3.52 19.82
N MET A 368 17.45 -4.24 19.10
CA MET A 368 18.88 -4.28 19.38
C MET A 368 19.53 -2.90 19.21
N ALA A 369 19.11 -2.13 18.19
CA ALA A 369 19.61 -0.78 17.97
C ALA A 369 19.21 0.19 19.10
N ILE A 370 18.02 0.03 19.68
CA ILE A 370 17.54 0.84 20.82
C ILE A 370 18.26 0.49 22.12
N LEU A 371 18.40 -0.81 22.41
CA LEU A 371 18.88 -1.29 23.71
C LEU A 371 20.42 -1.37 23.81
N SER A 372 21.14 -1.22 22.70
CA SER A 372 22.60 -1.17 22.71
C SER A 372 23.07 0.26 22.94
N PRO A 373 23.74 0.60 24.06
CA PRO A 373 24.21 1.97 24.31
C PRO A 373 25.37 2.36 23.40
N ASP A 374 26.21 1.40 23.02
CA ASP A 374 27.44 1.62 22.25
C ASP A 374 27.19 1.64 20.73
N ASP A 375 28.21 2.06 19.97
CA ASP A 375 28.21 2.02 18.50
C ASP A 375 28.30 0.60 17.92
N ARG A 376 28.27 -0.44 18.78
CA ARG A 376 28.35 -1.85 18.42
C ARG A 376 27.17 -2.63 18.97
N ILE A 377 26.59 -3.49 18.14
CA ILE A 377 25.60 -4.49 18.55
C ILE A 377 26.35 -5.80 18.73
N THR A 378 26.55 -6.17 19.99
CA THR A 378 27.27 -7.38 20.40
C THR A 378 26.31 -8.54 20.62
N ARG A 379 26.85 -9.75 20.83
CA ARG A 379 26.06 -10.95 21.11
C ARG A 379 25.14 -10.78 22.31
N ASP A 380 25.48 -9.96 23.30
CA ASP A 380 24.67 -9.74 24.50
C ASP A 380 23.31 -9.08 24.20
N ALA A 381 23.24 -8.26 23.16
CA ALA A 381 22.01 -7.61 22.71
C ALA A 381 20.98 -8.59 22.09
N VAL A 382 21.41 -9.78 21.65
CA VAL A 382 20.52 -10.79 21.06
C VAL A 382 19.68 -11.45 22.17
N PRO A 383 18.34 -11.49 22.07
CA PRO A 383 17.49 -12.15 23.06
C PRO A 383 17.80 -13.64 23.23
N LEU A 384 17.55 -14.15 24.43
CA LEU A 384 17.80 -15.56 24.78
C LEU A 384 17.06 -16.54 23.85
N GLU A 385 15.83 -16.22 23.42
CA GLU A 385 15.07 -17.09 22.53
C GLU A 385 15.78 -17.34 21.19
N VAL A 386 16.45 -16.32 20.66
CA VAL A 386 17.23 -16.38 19.41
C VAL A 386 18.56 -17.09 19.63
N LYS A 387 19.20 -16.88 20.79
CA LYS A 387 20.45 -17.56 21.19
C LYS A 387 20.27 -19.07 21.38
N MET A 388 19.17 -19.49 22.01
CA MET A 388 18.95 -20.87 22.45
C MET A 388 18.41 -21.81 21.37
N GLN A 389 17.94 -21.29 20.23
CA GLN A 389 17.31 -22.13 19.20
C GLN A 389 18.30 -23.06 18.47
N LYS A 390 19.62 -22.82 18.59
CA LYS A 390 20.68 -23.71 18.07
C LYS A 390 20.69 -25.11 18.70
N ASP A 391 20.14 -25.28 19.91
CA ASP A 391 20.13 -26.59 20.60
C ASP A 391 18.85 -27.41 20.37
N THR A 392 17.95 -26.96 19.51
CA THR A 392 16.70 -27.69 19.22
C THR A 392 16.84 -28.72 18.09
N GLY A 393 17.95 -29.47 18.11
CA GLY A 393 17.93 -30.88 17.70
C GLY A 393 17.16 -31.76 18.70
N ALA A 394 16.81 -31.22 19.87
CA ALA A 394 16.03 -31.87 20.92
C ALA A 394 14.60 -31.30 21.07
N ARG A 395 13.88 -31.06 19.96
CA ARG A 395 12.45 -30.65 19.98
C ARG A 395 11.50 -31.68 20.61
N SER A 396 12.00 -32.85 21.02
CA SER A 396 11.22 -33.81 21.81
C SER A 396 11.24 -33.46 23.31
N SER A 397 12.39 -33.12 23.90
CA SER A 397 12.55 -33.23 25.37
C SER A 397 11.78 -32.24 26.27
N VAL A 398 11.65 -30.94 25.96
CA VAL A 398 11.06 -29.98 26.94
C VAL A 398 9.54 -29.97 26.90
N GLN A 399 8.96 -30.08 25.71
CA GLN A 399 7.53 -30.20 25.54
C GLN A 399 7.07 -31.59 25.99
N GLU A 400 7.81 -32.67 25.65
CA GLU A 400 7.53 -34.01 26.18
C GLU A 400 7.78 -34.11 27.69
N ALA A 401 8.80 -33.44 28.25
CA ALA A 401 9.02 -33.44 29.70
C ALA A 401 7.91 -32.68 30.44
N ARG A 402 7.41 -31.58 29.87
CA ARG A 402 6.25 -30.87 30.43
C ARG A 402 4.97 -31.68 30.31
N GLU A 403 4.72 -32.28 29.15
CA GLU A 403 3.54 -33.10 28.91
C GLU A 403 3.60 -34.42 29.71
N SER A 404 4.76 -35.03 29.90
CA SER A 404 4.98 -36.20 30.76
C SER A 404 4.81 -35.86 32.23
N ALA A 405 5.39 -34.75 32.70
CA ALA A 405 5.22 -34.31 34.09
C ALA A 405 3.76 -33.94 34.39
N GLU A 406 3.07 -33.29 33.45
CA GLU A 406 1.64 -33.00 33.56
C GLU A 406 0.80 -34.28 33.53
N ARG A 407 1.12 -35.22 32.62
CA ARG A 407 0.46 -36.53 32.51
C ARG A 407 0.55 -37.30 33.82
N ASP A 408 1.75 -37.44 34.39
CA ASP A 408 1.98 -38.18 35.64
C ASP A 408 1.28 -37.53 36.83
N HIS A 409 1.28 -36.20 36.89
CA HIS A 409 0.61 -35.48 37.98
C HIS A 409 -0.91 -35.63 37.93
N LEU A 410 -1.49 -35.53 36.72
CA LEU A 410 -2.93 -35.75 36.51
C LEU A 410 -3.34 -37.20 36.76
N LEU A 411 -2.50 -38.16 36.35
CA LEU A 411 -2.75 -39.59 36.57
C LEU A 411 -2.80 -39.92 38.06
N ARG A 412 -1.80 -39.49 38.84
CA ARG A 412 -1.79 -39.71 40.31
C ARG A 412 -3.00 -39.09 40.99
N ALA A 413 -3.36 -37.86 40.63
CA ALA A 413 -4.54 -37.20 41.19
C ALA A 413 -5.85 -37.92 40.83
N LEU A 414 -5.92 -38.56 39.66
CA LEU A 414 -7.05 -39.40 39.27
C LEU A 414 -7.07 -40.73 40.00
N GLU A 415 -5.93 -41.38 40.19
CA GLU A 415 -5.79 -42.64 40.94
C GLU A 415 -6.13 -42.45 42.42
N ASP A 416 -5.58 -41.43 43.08
CA ASP A 416 -5.85 -41.08 44.49
C ASP A 416 -7.34 -40.77 44.72
N ALA A 417 -8.02 -40.23 43.70
CA ALA A 417 -9.44 -39.95 43.72
C ALA A 417 -10.32 -41.13 43.25
N ASN A 418 -9.77 -42.34 43.05
CA ASN A 418 -10.47 -43.50 42.50
C ASN A 418 -11.21 -43.18 41.18
N TRP A 419 -10.57 -42.40 40.31
CA TRP A 419 -11.12 -41.88 39.05
C TRP A 419 -12.37 -41.00 39.19
N ASN A 420 -12.64 -40.47 40.39
CA ASN A 420 -13.64 -39.43 40.58
C ASN A 420 -13.11 -38.08 40.08
N VAL A 421 -13.46 -37.71 38.85
CA VAL A 421 -13.01 -36.48 38.19
C VAL A 421 -13.34 -35.22 38.99
N SER A 422 -14.47 -35.19 39.71
CA SER A 422 -14.84 -34.05 40.57
C SER A 422 -14.02 -33.97 41.86
N GLY A 423 -13.49 -35.09 42.34
CA GLY A 423 -12.54 -35.16 43.46
C GLY A 423 -11.13 -34.75 43.03
N ALA A 424 -10.65 -35.32 41.92
CA ALA A 424 -9.35 -35.01 41.34
C ALA A 424 -9.22 -33.52 40.95
N ALA A 425 -10.26 -32.94 40.34
CA ALA A 425 -10.28 -31.52 39.98
C ALA A 425 -10.14 -30.60 41.21
N ARG A 426 -10.80 -30.95 42.33
CA ARG A 426 -10.67 -30.20 43.60
C ARG A 426 -9.27 -30.32 44.20
N ALA A 427 -8.67 -31.51 44.17
CA ALA A 427 -7.30 -31.71 44.66
C ALA A 427 -6.26 -30.95 43.84
N LEU A 428 -6.48 -30.81 42.53
CA LEU A 428 -5.62 -30.10 41.59
C LEU A 428 -5.88 -28.58 41.54
N GLY A 429 -6.90 -28.07 42.25
CA GLY A 429 -7.30 -26.65 42.17
C GLY A 429 -7.83 -26.25 40.78
N MET A 430 -8.36 -27.21 40.01
CA MET A 430 -8.85 -27.01 38.65
C MET A 430 -10.38 -27.11 38.58
N GLU A 431 -10.95 -26.42 37.60
CA GLU A 431 -12.37 -26.57 37.27
C GLU A 431 -12.62 -27.92 36.57
N ARG A 432 -13.72 -28.59 36.90
CA ARG A 432 -14.03 -29.95 36.41
C ARG A 432 -14.01 -30.03 34.88
N THR A 433 -14.60 -29.06 34.21
CA THR A 433 -14.67 -29.01 32.74
C THR A 433 -13.29 -28.90 32.10
N ASN A 434 -12.35 -28.20 32.75
CA ASN A 434 -10.95 -28.13 32.31
C ASN A 434 -10.21 -29.45 32.50
N LEU A 435 -10.42 -30.16 33.61
CA LEU A 435 -9.84 -31.49 33.81
C LEU A 435 -10.35 -32.50 32.76
N HIS A 436 -11.63 -32.46 32.41
CA HIS A 436 -12.18 -33.29 31.32
C HIS A 436 -11.58 -32.99 29.94
N LYS A 437 -11.16 -31.75 29.68
CA LYS A 437 -10.46 -31.38 28.45
C LYS A 437 -9.02 -31.91 28.47
N ARG A 438 -8.32 -31.81 29.60
CA ARG A 438 -6.94 -32.30 29.78
C ARG A 438 -6.84 -33.83 29.71
N ILE A 439 -7.77 -34.56 30.34
CA ILE A 439 -7.85 -36.04 30.24
C ILE A 439 -7.97 -36.49 28.78
N ARG A 440 -8.83 -35.82 27.99
CA ARG A 440 -9.01 -36.13 26.56
C ARG A 440 -7.78 -35.74 25.72
N ALA A 441 -7.19 -34.58 26.00
CA ALA A 441 -6.00 -34.11 25.29
C ALA A 441 -4.79 -35.02 25.52
N LEU A 442 -4.64 -35.57 26.74
CA LEU A 442 -3.53 -36.45 27.12
C LEU A 442 -3.84 -37.95 26.95
N GLY A 443 -5.05 -38.32 26.55
CA GLY A 443 -5.43 -39.73 26.35
C GLY A 443 -5.30 -40.59 27.61
N LEU A 444 -5.65 -40.06 28.78
CA LEU A 444 -5.62 -40.82 30.04
C LEU A 444 -6.83 -41.77 30.12
N LEU A 445 -6.57 -43.06 30.30
CA LEU A 445 -7.59 -44.11 30.43
C LEU A 445 -7.39 -44.86 31.74
N ARG A 446 -8.49 -45.32 32.32
CA ARG A 446 -8.46 -46.20 33.50
C ARG A 446 -8.05 -47.59 33.06
N ASP A 447 -6.90 -48.06 33.52
CA ASP A 447 -6.54 -49.46 33.39
C ASP A 447 -7.57 -50.32 34.14
N ARG A 448 -8.05 -51.37 33.47
CA ARG A 448 -9.14 -52.24 33.93
C ARG A 448 -8.71 -53.20 35.02
#